data_AF-A0A962M0V0-F1
#
_entry.id   AF-A0A962M0V0-F1
#
_cell.length_a   1.000
_cell.length_b   1.000
_cell.length_c   1.000
_cell.angle_alpha   90.00
_cell.angle_beta   90.00
_cell.angle_gamma   90.00
#
_symmetry.space_group_name_H-M   'P 1'
#
loop_
_entity.id
_entity.type
_entity.pdbx_description
1 polymer ?
#
loop_
_entity_poly.entity_id
_entity_poly.type
_entity_poly.pdbx_seq_one_letter_code
_entity_poly.pdbx_strand_id
1 'polypeptide(L)'
;LAGHGITVVPAFEAHQLASIGRMVTAGLGISVVPTLSRSQMQEMGAQCRPVSGPVITRNVGVITRRRQPLSTATQAMLDLLRKWPDPAAPTRRARPVTS
;
A
#
# COMPACT_ATOMS: atom_id res chain seq x y z
N LEU A 1 1.15 0.91 -15.71
CA LEU A 1 2.34 1.67 -16.14
C LEU A 1 2.53 1.55 -17.65
N ALA A 2 2.72 0.33 -18.18
CA ALA A 2 2.83 0.10 -19.63
C ALA A 2 1.63 0.63 -20.45
N GLY A 3 0.39 0.41 -19.99
CA GLY A 3 -0.81 0.98 -20.63
C GLY A 3 -0.96 2.50 -20.53
N HIS A 4 0.01 3.20 -19.92
CA HIS A 4 0.10 4.67 -19.87
C HIS A 4 1.41 5.16 -20.50
N GLY A 5 2.10 4.34 -21.32
CA GLY A 5 3.35 4.70 -21.99
C GLY A 5 4.59 4.74 -21.10
N ILE A 6 4.49 4.29 -19.84
CA ILE A 6 5.63 4.24 -18.91
C ILE A 6 6.18 2.81 -18.89
N THR A 7 7.33 2.61 -19.53
CA THR A 7 8.08 1.35 -19.50
C THR A 7 9.04 1.38 -18.31
N VAL A 8 8.84 0.46 -17.36
CA VAL A 8 9.75 0.28 -16.23
C VAL A 8 10.42 -1.08 -16.41
N VAL A 9 11.74 -1.08 -16.55
CA VAL A 9 12.54 -2.31 -16.53
C VAL A 9 12.99 -2.53 -15.09
N PRO A 10 12.48 -3.54 -14.38
CA PRO A 10 12.91 -3.80 -13.01
C PRO A 10 14.37 -4.25 -13.02
N ALA A 11 15.22 -3.57 -12.26
CA ALA A 11 16.59 -4.02 -12.01
C ALA A 11 16.62 -5.25 -11.07
N PHE A 12 15.65 -5.32 -10.15
CA PHE A 12 15.49 -6.39 -9.18
C PHE A 12 14.00 -6.67 -8.95
N GLU A 13 13.68 -7.95 -8.71
CA GLU A 13 12.32 -8.39 -8.36
C GLU A 13 12.33 -9.07 -6.99
N ALA A 14 11.35 -8.73 -6.15
CA ALA A 14 11.18 -9.34 -4.83
C ALA A 14 9.69 -9.54 -4.52
N HIS A 15 9.39 -10.61 -3.81
CA HIS A 15 8.02 -11.05 -3.50
C HIS A 15 7.54 -10.62 -2.10
N GLN A 16 8.46 -10.09 -1.28
CA GLN A 16 8.19 -9.69 0.10
C GLN A 16 8.53 -8.21 0.29
N LEU A 17 7.60 -7.46 0.86
CA LEU A 17 7.75 -6.03 1.12
C LEU A 17 8.97 -5.71 2.01
N ALA A 18 9.26 -6.55 3.00
CA ALA A 18 10.43 -6.40 3.85
C ALA A 18 11.76 -6.41 3.04
N SER A 19 11.88 -7.33 2.08
CA SER A 19 13.05 -7.40 1.20
C SER A 19 13.18 -6.16 0.33
N ILE A 20 12.06 -5.68 -0.24
CA ILE A 20 12.01 -4.43 -1.01
C ILE A 20 12.49 -3.26 -0.14
N GLY A 21 11.97 -3.13 1.07
CA GLY A 21 12.36 -2.08 2.00
C GLY A 21 13.86 -2.09 2.28
N ARG A 22 14.44 -3.27 2.58
CA ARG A 22 15.89 -3.41 2.79
C ARG A 22 16.69 -3.01 1.57
N MET A 23 16.32 -3.46 0.37
CA MET A 23 17.01 -3.09 -0.88
C MET A 23 16.99 -1.58 -1.12
N VAL A 24 15.83 -0.93 -0.93
CA VAL A 24 15.71 0.52 -1.08
C VAL A 24 16.58 1.26 -0.04
N THR A 25 16.55 0.84 1.23
CA THR A 25 17.35 1.47 2.29
C THR A 25 18.85 1.22 2.15
N ALA A 26 19.24 0.12 1.50
CA ALA A 26 20.62 -0.19 1.16
C ALA A 26 21.11 0.50 -0.13
N GLY A 27 20.25 1.29 -0.79
CA GLY A 27 20.63 2.10 -1.95
C GLY A 27 20.50 1.40 -3.30
N LEU A 28 19.82 0.25 -3.39
CA LEU A 28 19.61 -0.48 -4.66
C LEU A 28 18.57 0.20 -5.57
N GLY A 29 17.99 1.33 -5.15
CA GLY A 29 17.11 2.16 -5.96
C GLY A 29 15.84 2.57 -5.23
N ILE A 30 14.77 2.77 -5.99
CA ILE A 30 13.43 3.14 -5.50
C ILE A 30 12.42 2.04 -5.83
N SER A 31 11.33 1.98 -5.07
CA SER A 31 10.23 1.05 -5.33
C SER A 31 8.88 1.72 -5.13
N VAL A 32 7.87 1.19 -5.82
CA VAL A 32 6.47 1.58 -5.64
C VAL A 32 5.81 0.55 -4.74
N VAL A 33 5.30 1.01 -3.60
CA VAL A 33 4.66 0.15 -2.60
C VAL A 33 3.22 0.59 -2.33
N PRO A 34 2.34 -0.31 -1.87
CA PRO A 34 1.00 0.06 -1.43
C PRO A 34 1.04 0.96 -0.21
N THR A 35 0.11 1.91 -0.10
CA THR A 35 -0.02 2.80 1.05
C THR A 35 -0.14 2.04 2.38
N LEU A 36 -0.78 0.85 2.38
CA LEU A 36 -0.88 -0.03 3.55
C LEU A 36 0.47 -0.39 4.18
N SER A 37 1.52 -0.46 3.38
CA SER A 37 2.86 -0.83 3.85
C SER A 37 3.72 0.36 4.29
N ARG A 38 3.17 1.58 4.28
CA ARG A 38 3.92 2.82 4.55
C ARG A 38 4.60 2.82 5.92
N SER A 39 3.90 2.42 6.98
CA SER A 39 4.49 2.39 8.34
C SER A 39 5.67 1.44 8.38
N GLN A 40 5.50 0.22 7.86
CA GLN A 40 6.55 -0.79 7.80
C GLN A 40 7.77 -0.30 7.00
N MET A 41 7.56 0.40 5.89
CA MET A 41 8.65 0.99 5.12
C MET A 41 9.39 2.08 5.90
N GLN A 42 8.66 2.97 6.58
CA GLN A 42 9.23 4.04 7.39
C GLN A 42 10.00 3.51 8.60
N GLU A 43 9.49 2.46 9.27
CA GLU A 43 10.15 1.76 10.36
C GLU A 43 11.49 1.14 9.92
N MET A 44 11.59 0.70 8.67
CA MET A 44 12.86 0.24 8.10
C MET A 44 13.82 1.38 7.70
N GLY A 45 13.39 2.64 7.77
CA GLY A 45 14.17 3.82 7.42
C GLY A 45 13.92 4.34 6.00
N ALA A 46 12.94 3.80 5.27
CA ALA A 46 12.62 4.27 3.92
C ALA A 46 11.76 5.54 3.93
N GLN A 47 12.10 6.50 3.08
CA GLN A 47 11.26 7.69 2.86
C GLN A 47 10.13 7.38 1.87
N CYS A 48 8.89 7.40 2.35
CA CYS A 48 7.71 7.19 1.51
C CYS A 48 7.14 8.51 0.98
N ARG A 49 7.03 8.64 -0.35
CA ARG A 49 6.40 9.79 -1.02
C ARG A 49 5.26 9.32 -1.93
N PRO A 50 4.15 10.08 -2.04
CA PRO A 50 3.05 9.71 -2.93
C PRO A 50 3.48 9.84 -4.40
N VAL A 51 3.06 8.87 -5.21
CA VAL A 51 3.31 8.85 -6.66
C VAL A 51 2.36 9.84 -7.34
N SER A 52 2.89 10.78 -8.11
CA SER A 52 2.08 11.82 -8.80
C SER A 52 1.23 11.26 -9.94
N GLY A 53 1.60 10.11 -10.51
CA GLY A 53 0.80 9.38 -11.47
C GLY A 53 1.59 8.30 -12.21
N PRO A 54 0.92 7.27 -12.76
CA PRO A 54 -0.47 6.89 -12.54
C PRO A 54 -0.68 6.26 -11.15
N VAL A 55 -1.75 6.67 -10.46
CA VAL A 55 -2.13 6.10 -9.16
C VAL A 55 -2.89 4.81 -9.41
N ILE A 56 -2.46 3.71 -8.80
CA ILE A 56 -3.11 2.41 -8.99
C ILE A 56 -3.80 1.97 -7.70
N THR A 57 -5.12 1.99 -7.71
CA THR A 57 -5.97 1.62 -6.57
C THR A 57 -6.46 0.18 -6.71
N ARG A 58 -6.39 -0.59 -5.62
CA ARG A 58 -6.98 -1.93 -5.52
C ARG A 58 -7.76 -2.04 -4.22
N ASN A 59 -8.98 -2.57 -4.30
CA ASN A 59 -9.82 -2.79 -3.13
C ASN A 59 -9.39 -4.08 -2.42
N VAL A 60 -9.35 -4.03 -1.08
CA VAL A 60 -9.15 -5.20 -0.22
C VAL A 60 -10.48 -5.48 0.49
N GLY A 61 -10.87 -6.76 0.58
CA GLY A 61 -12.14 -7.16 1.16
C GLY A 61 -12.05 -8.45 1.96
N VAL A 62 -13.10 -8.71 2.76
CA VAL A 62 -13.26 -9.95 3.53
C VAL A 62 -14.15 -10.92 2.77
N ILE A 63 -13.70 -12.16 2.61
CA ILE A 63 -14.47 -13.22 1.94
C ILE A 63 -15.15 -14.09 3.01
N THR A 64 -16.47 -14.27 2.89
CA THR A 64 -17.26 -15.11 3.81
C THR A 64 -18.10 -16.13 3.03
N ARG A 65 -18.47 -17.25 3.67
CA ARG A 65 -19.36 -18.24 3.05
C ARG A 65 -20.81 -17.81 3.21
N ARG A 66 -21.55 -17.70 2.10
CA ARG A 66 -22.92 -17.17 2.05
C ARG A 66 -23.93 -17.90 2.96
N ARG A 67 -23.78 -19.20 3.19
CA ARG A 67 -24.74 -20.05 3.92
C ARG A 67 -24.25 -20.48 5.31
N GLN A 68 -23.14 -19.92 5.79
CA GLN A 68 -22.61 -20.25 7.11
C GLN A 68 -22.63 -19.00 7.99
N PRO A 69 -23.34 -19.02 9.13
CA PRO A 69 -23.30 -17.91 10.07
C PRO A 69 -21.86 -17.74 10.59
N LEU A 70 -21.45 -16.49 10.77
CA LEU A 70 -20.16 -16.18 11.37
C LEU A 70 -20.14 -16.64 12.82
N SER A 71 -19.05 -17.27 13.24
CA SER A 71 -18.84 -17.54 14.66
C SER A 71 -18.69 -16.24 15.42
N THR A 72 -18.93 -16.26 16.73
CA THR A 72 -18.74 -15.09 17.61
C THR A 72 -17.33 -14.50 17.47
N ALA A 73 -16.30 -15.34 17.39
CA ALA A 73 -14.91 -14.90 17.18
C ALA A 73 -14.71 -14.22 15.82
N THR A 74 -15.33 -14.73 14.74
CA THR A 74 -15.21 -14.14 13.40
C THR A 74 -15.93 -12.80 13.34
N GLN A 75 -17.11 -12.70 13.95
CA GLN A 75 -17.85 -11.43 14.04
C GLN A 75 -17.04 -10.39 14.81
N ALA A 76 -16.46 -10.76 15.95
CA ALA A 76 -15.60 -9.87 16.73
C ALA A 76 -14.38 -9.38 15.92
N MET A 77 -13.73 -10.27 15.16
CA MET A 77 -12.62 -9.88 14.28
C MET A 77 -13.08 -8.94 13.15
N LEU A 78 -14.22 -9.22 12.52
CA LEU A 78 -14.79 -8.35 11.49
C LEU A 78 -15.11 -6.96 12.04
N ASP A 79 -15.62 -6.87 13.27
CA ASP A 79 -15.91 -5.60 13.92
C ASP A 79 -14.63 -4.82 14.26
N LEU A 80 -13.53 -5.49 14.60
CA LEU A 80 -12.21 -4.85 14.74
C LEU A 80 -11.70 -4.33 13.39
N LEU A 81 -11.81 -5.13 12.32
CA LEU A 81 -11.40 -4.72 10.97
C LEU A 81 -12.23 -3.54 10.45
N ARG A 82 -13.52 -3.47 10.75
CA ARG A 82 -14.38 -2.33 10.38
C ARG A 82 -14.04 -1.04 11.12
N LYS A 83 -13.51 -1.14 12.33
CA LYS A 83 -13.02 0.00 13.12
C LYS A 83 -11.62 0.44 12.70
N TRP A 84 -10.89 -0.41 11.98
CA TRP A 84 -9.57 -0.08 11.49
C TRP A 84 -9.66 1.11 10.52
N PRO A 85 -8.92 2.21 10.78
CA PRO A 85 -8.97 3.40 9.94
C PRO A 85 -8.46 3.07 8.53
N ASP A 86 -9.08 3.65 7.51
CA ASP A 86 -8.63 3.43 6.12
C ASP A 86 -7.17 3.89 5.98
N PRO A 87 -6.22 2.95 5.78
CA PRO A 87 -4.81 3.30 5.65
C PRO A 87 -4.51 4.05 4.34
N ALA A 88 -5.46 4.05 3.40
CA ALA A 88 -5.38 4.75 2.13
C ALA A 88 -6.13 6.10 2.12
N ALA A 89 -6.72 6.53 3.25
CA ALA A 89 -7.38 7.83 3.33
C ALA A 89 -6.44 8.92 2.78
N PRO A 90 -6.87 9.67 1.74
CA PRO A 90 -5.97 10.54 1.01
C PRO A 90 -5.40 11.60 1.95
N THR A 91 -4.07 11.68 2.06
CA THR A 91 -3.41 12.86 2.63
C THR A 91 -3.70 14.03 1.71
N ARG A 92 -4.71 14.84 2.06
CA ARG A 92 -5.09 16.07 1.34
C ARG A 92 -3.83 16.91 1.11
N ARG A 93 -3.31 16.95 -0.13
CA ARG A 93 -2.22 17.85 -0.49
C ARG A 93 -2.73 19.29 -0.42
N ALA A 94 -1.93 20.15 0.22
CA ALA A 94 -2.07 21.59 0.17
C ALA A 94 -2.06 22.09 -1.28
N ARG A 95 -2.78 23.19 -1.52
CA ARG A 95 -2.97 23.88 -2.81
C ARG A 95 -1.65 24.10 -3.56
N PRO A 96 -1.66 24.10 -4.91
CA PRO A 96 -0.51 24.57 -5.68
C PRO A 96 -0.22 26.04 -5.33
N VAL A 97 1.04 26.35 -5.00
CA VAL A 97 1.56 27.71 -5.01
C VAL A 97 1.86 28.04 -6.47
N THR A 98 1.11 28.98 -7.02
CA THR A 98 1.42 29.59 -8.32
C THR A 98 2.38 30.74 -8.06
N SER A 99 3.50 30.77 -8.77
CA SER A 99 4.24 32.00 -9.06
C SER A 99 4.89 31.89 -10.41
#